data_AF-A0A2V6CGB1-F1
#
_entry.id   AF-A0A2V6CGB1-F1
#
_cell.length_a   1.000
_cell.length_b   1.000
_cell.length_c   1.000
_cell.angle_alpha   90.00
_cell.angle_beta   90.00
_cell.angle_gamma   90.00
#
_symmetry.space_group_name_H-M   'P 1'
#
loop_
_entity.id
_entity.type
_entity.pdbx_description
1 polymer ?
#
loop_
_entity_poly.entity_id
_entity_poly.type
_entity_poly.pdbx_seq_one_letter_code
_entity_poly.pdbx_strand_id
1 'polypeptide(L)'
;MREYPDDLITAERPLNATREEYEALKAALKVDPEEHEPGGWEVGYCDGKVYIFAYSDSIWEQGCPKAFDDLVGALIAKNGLEHLDFRGGRMGPVVSHDGQTYFRMMTDGSIG
;
A
#
# COMPACT_ATOMS: atom_id res chain seq x y z
N MET A 1 -0.99 -11.89 19.60
CA MET A 1 -1.75 -11.20 18.54
C MET A 1 -1.25 -9.79 18.51
N ARG A 2 -0.75 -9.31 17.35
CA ARG A 2 -0.57 -7.87 17.17
C ARG A 2 -1.97 -7.29 16.98
N GLU A 3 -2.40 -6.44 17.91
CA GLU A 3 -3.55 -5.59 17.70
C GLU A 3 -3.15 -4.62 16.58
N TYR A 4 -3.82 -4.72 15.44
CA TYR A 4 -3.66 -3.74 14.38
C TYR A 4 -4.37 -2.45 14.85
N PRO A 5 -3.78 -1.26 14.67
CA PRO A 5 -4.42 -0.02 15.07
C PRO A 5 -5.81 0.09 14.43
N ASP A 6 -6.76 0.66 15.19
CA ASP A 6 -8.18 0.78 14.81
C ASP A 6 -8.40 1.60 13.54
N ASP A 7 -7.40 2.39 13.13
CA ASP A 7 -7.42 3.24 11.95
C ASP A 7 -6.24 2.83 11.03
N LEU A 8 -6.56 2.31 9.85
CA LEU A 8 -5.61 2.02 8.77
C LEU A 8 -6.09 2.71 7.51
N ILE A 9 -5.17 3.15 6.67
CA ILE A 9 -5.48 3.57 5.31
C ILE A 9 -5.07 2.44 4.38
N THR A 10 -6.02 1.94 3.59
CA THR A 10 -5.78 0.73 2.79
C THR A 10 -6.33 0.92 1.39
N ALA A 11 -5.67 0.28 0.42
CA ALA A 11 -6.17 0.19 -0.93
C ALA A 11 -7.63 -0.31 -0.94
N GLU A 12 -8.48 0.30 -1.76
CA GLU A 12 -9.89 -0.08 -1.90
C GLU A 12 -10.06 -1.54 -2.38
N ARG A 13 -9.03 -2.09 -3.02
CA ARG A 13 -8.98 -3.47 -3.51
C ARG A 13 -7.53 -3.98 -3.52
N PRO A 14 -7.34 -5.30 -3.35
CA PRO A 14 -6.04 -5.90 -3.60
C PRO A 14 -5.70 -5.93 -5.09
N LEU A 15 -4.41 -6.00 -5.40
CA LEU A 15 -3.88 -6.14 -6.77
C LEU A 15 -3.43 -7.58 -7.02
N ASN A 16 -3.69 -8.11 -8.22
CA ASN A 16 -3.10 -9.38 -8.64
C ASN A 16 -1.59 -9.19 -8.83
N ALA A 17 -0.80 -10.06 -8.21
CA ALA A 17 0.65 -9.99 -8.23
C ALA A 17 1.29 -11.38 -8.04
N THR A 18 2.48 -11.57 -8.58
CA THR A 18 3.29 -12.75 -8.31
C THR A 18 3.95 -12.65 -6.93
N ARG A 19 4.51 -13.77 -6.46
CA ARG A 19 5.26 -13.76 -5.18
C ARG A 19 6.51 -12.89 -5.29
N GLU A 20 7.17 -12.89 -6.43
CA GLU A 20 8.38 -12.11 -6.71
C GLU A 20 8.08 -10.60 -6.67
N GLU A 21 6.96 -10.16 -7.27
CA GLU A 21 6.52 -8.77 -7.23
C GLU A 21 6.24 -8.30 -5.78
N TYR A 22 5.63 -9.16 -4.96
CA TYR A 22 5.45 -8.90 -3.54
C TYR A 22 6.77 -8.78 -2.77
N GLU A 23 7.72 -9.69 -2.99
CA GLU A 23 9.02 -9.63 -2.32
C GLU A 23 9.81 -8.38 -2.76
N ALA A 24 9.66 -7.93 -4.01
CA ALA A 24 10.25 -6.69 -4.50
C ALA A 24 9.67 -5.46 -3.78
N LEU A 25 8.35 -5.40 -3.60
CA LEU A 25 7.71 -4.36 -2.78
C LEU A 25 8.23 -4.37 -1.33
N LYS A 26 8.32 -5.54 -0.71
CA LYS A 26 8.88 -5.67 0.65
C LYS A 26 10.33 -5.24 0.75
N ALA A 27 11.13 -5.54 -0.28
CA ALA A 27 12.51 -5.10 -0.34
C ALA A 27 12.58 -3.58 -0.48
N ALA A 28 11.78 -2.97 -1.36
CA ALA A 28 11.74 -1.52 -1.53
C ALA A 28 11.43 -0.78 -0.22
N LEU A 29 10.49 -1.29 0.59
CA LEU A 29 10.21 -0.74 1.92
C LEU A 29 11.34 -0.95 2.95
N LYS A 30 12.23 -1.93 2.76
CA LYS A 30 13.34 -2.21 3.70
C LYS A 30 14.65 -1.54 3.33
N VAL A 31 14.76 -1.05 2.09
CA VAL A 31 16.03 -0.66 1.47
C VAL A 31 16.33 0.83 1.67
N ASP A 32 15.50 1.60 2.37
CA ASP A 32 15.80 3.01 2.64
C ASP A 32 16.55 3.22 3.97
N PRO A 33 17.88 3.47 3.96
CA PRO A 33 18.63 3.86 5.14
C PRO A 33 18.62 5.36 5.41
N GLU A 34 18.10 6.20 4.50
CA GLU A 34 18.02 7.67 4.67
C GLU A 34 16.69 8.07 5.33
N GLU A 35 15.60 7.37 5.02
CA GLU A 35 14.31 7.53 5.68
C GLU A 35 14.21 6.67 6.95
N HIS A 36 14.16 7.32 8.12
CA HIS A 36 13.97 6.64 9.40
C HIS A 36 12.59 5.96 9.42
N GLU A 37 12.59 4.64 9.23
CA GLU A 37 11.41 3.78 9.13
C GLU A 37 10.56 4.07 7.88
N PRO A 38 10.14 3.04 7.13
CA PRO A 38 9.47 3.23 5.84
C PRO A 38 8.07 3.80 6.00
N GLY A 39 7.94 5.12 6.21
CA GLY A 39 6.75 5.98 6.07
C GLY A 39 5.45 5.48 6.69
N GLY A 40 5.46 4.42 7.51
CA GLY A 40 4.29 3.64 7.90
C GLY A 40 3.58 2.91 6.78
N TRP A 41 4.31 2.38 5.80
CA TRP A 41 3.74 1.54 4.75
C TRP A 41 3.95 0.06 5.04
N GLU A 42 2.98 -0.77 4.70
CA GLU A 42 3.07 -2.23 4.78
C GLU A 42 2.42 -2.90 3.58
N VAL A 43 2.94 -4.09 3.22
CA VAL A 43 2.35 -4.95 2.21
C VAL A 43 2.11 -6.36 2.72
N GLY A 44 0.93 -6.90 2.38
CA GLY A 44 0.52 -8.27 2.63
C GLY A 44 0.39 -9.07 1.33
N TYR A 45 0.56 -10.39 1.42
CA TYR A 45 0.40 -11.29 0.27
C TYR A 45 -0.41 -12.54 0.64
N CYS A 46 -1.47 -12.81 -0.13
CA CYS A 46 -2.31 -13.99 0.03
C CYS A 46 -2.94 -14.34 -1.32
N ASP A 47 -2.90 -15.62 -1.71
CA ASP A 47 -3.59 -16.16 -2.89
C ASP A 47 -3.38 -15.38 -4.20
N GLY A 48 -2.12 -15.03 -4.52
CA GLY A 48 -1.80 -14.32 -5.75
C GLY A 48 -2.16 -12.83 -5.73
N LYS A 49 -2.45 -12.29 -4.54
CA LYS A 49 -2.87 -10.90 -4.36
C LYS A 49 -1.98 -10.19 -3.36
N VAL A 50 -1.65 -8.94 -3.69
CA VAL A 50 -0.99 -7.99 -2.80
C VAL A 50 -2.02 -7.03 -2.23
N TYR A 51 -1.86 -6.77 -0.93
CA TYR A 51 -2.62 -5.78 -0.18
C TYR A 51 -1.64 -4.71 0.28
N ILE A 52 -2.01 -3.44 0.11
CA ILE A 52 -1.15 -2.28 0.42
C ILE A 52 -1.84 -1.45 1.49
N PHE A 53 -1.07 -1.05 2.49
CA PHE A 53 -1.54 -0.34 3.67
C PHE A 53 -0.59 0.79 4.03
N ALA A 54 -1.18 1.86 4.57
CA ALA A 54 -0.52 2.93 5.28
C ALA A 54 -1.12 2.99 6.70
N TYR A 55 -0.25 3.11 7.71
CA TYR A 55 -0.64 3.28 9.11
C TYR A 55 -1.16 4.69 9.32
N SER A 56 -2.38 4.86 9.85
CA SER A 56 -3.00 6.19 9.96
C SER A 56 -2.27 7.14 10.91
N ASP A 57 -1.56 6.58 11.90
CA ASP A 57 -0.74 7.29 12.87
C ASP A 57 0.70 7.57 12.37
N SER A 58 1.00 7.15 11.13
CA SER A 58 2.29 7.39 10.50
C SER A 58 2.28 8.58 9.55
N ILE A 59 3.48 9.02 9.21
CA ILE A 59 3.81 10.06 8.24
C ILE A 59 3.69 9.56 6.78
N TRP A 60 2.70 8.74 6.44
CA TRP A 60 2.52 8.23 5.08
C TRP A 60 2.35 9.36 4.05
N GLU A 61 1.87 10.53 4.49
CA GLU A 61 1.79 11.77 3.71
C GLU A 61 3.17 12.30 3.28
N GLN A 62 4.24 11.91 3.96
CA GLN A 62 5.62 12.25 3.58
C GLN A 62 6.13 11.39 2.41
N GLY A 63 5.34 10.38 1.99
CA GLY A 63 5.64 9.53 0.86
C GLY A 63 6.20 8.17 1.28
N CYS A 64 6.80 7.49 0.31
CA CYS A 64 7.52 6.25 0.51
C CYS A 64 8.76 6.24 -0.41
N PRO A 65 9.66 5.25 -0.28
CA PRO A 65 10.80 5.15 -1.18
C PRO A 65 10.33 5.08 -2.63
N LYS A 66 10.93 5.88 -3.51
CA LYS A 66 10.54 5.95 -4.94
C LYS A 66 10.45 4.58 -5.62
N ALA A 67 11.31 3.64 -5.25
CA ALA A 67 11.29 2.28 -5.78
C ALA A 67 9.97 1.54 -5.45
N PHE A 68 9.37 1.81 -4.29
CA PHE A 68 8.07 1.27 -3.93
C PHE A 68 6.96 1.90 -4.76
N ASP A 69 6.92 3.23 -4.88
CA ASP A 69 5.96 3.96 -5.72
C ASP A 69 5.97 3.44 -7.16
N ASP A 70 7.14 3.31 -7.77
CA ASP A 70 7.30 2.83 -9.14
C ASP A 70 6.77 1.38 -9.31
N LEU A 71 7.00 0.52 -8.31
CA LEU A 71 6.51 -0.86 -8.32
C LEU A 71 4.98 -0.94 -8.13
N VAL A 72 4.42 -0.11 -7.26
CA VAL A 72 2.97 -0.02 -7.07
C VAL A 72 2.31 0.50 -8.34
N GLY A 73 2.84 1.56 -8.94
CA GLY A 73 2.34 2.10 -10.22
C GLY A 73 2.32 1.05 -11.33
N ALA A 74 3.40 0.26 -11.45
CA ALA A 74 3.46 -0.84 -12.40
C ALA A 74 2.41 -1.93 -12.13
N LEU A 75 2.14 -2.26 -10.86
CA LEU A 75 1.09 -3.22 -10.50
C LEU A 75 -0.31 -2.69 -10.78
N ILE A 76 -0.57 -1.40 -10.54
CA ILE A 76 -1.82 -0.75 -10.88
C ILE A 76 -2.07 -0.89 -12.40
N ALA A 77 -1.07 -0.55 -13.22
CA ALA A 77 -1.15 -0.67 -14.67
C ALA A 77 -1.35 -2.12 -15.14
N LYS A 78 -0.61 -3.09 -14.57
CA LYS A 78 -0.77 -4.53 -14.85
C LYS A 78 -2.18 -5.04 -14.56
N ASN A 79 -2.83 -4.48 -13.53
CA ASN A 79 -4.20 -4.84 -13.15
C ASN A 79 -5.27 -4.10 -13.99
N GLY A 80 -4.86 -3.32 -15.00
CA GLY A 80 -5.77 -2.59 -15.88
C GLY A 80 -6.45 -1.41 -15.19
N LEU A 81 -5.84 -0.87 -14.13
CA LEU A 81 -6.35 0.27 -13.38
C LEU A 81 -5.59 1.54 -13.78
N GLU A 82 -6.25 2.70 -13.69
CA GLU A 82 -5.60 4.01 -13.85
C GLU A 82 -5.01 4.53 -12.53
N HIS A 83 -5.60 4.10 -11.41
CA HIS A 83 -5.19 4.47 -10.07
C HIS A 83 -5.71 3.44 -9.05
N LEU A 84 -5.22 3.56 -7.82
CA LEU A 84 -5.69 2.82 -6.65
C LEU A 84 -6.09 3.80 -5.55
N ASP A 85 -7.37 3.81 -5.19
CA ASP A 85 -7.87 4.62 -4.09
C ASP A 85 -7.42 4.03 -2.75
N PHE A 86 -6.93 4.89 -1.86
CA PHE A 86 -6.63 4.55 -0.48
C PHE A 86 -7.67 5.15 0.43
N ARG A 87 -8.32 4.31 1.24
CA ARG A 87 -9.49 4.64 2.05
C ARG A 87 -9.27 4.27 3.50
N GLY A 88 -9.95 4.98 4.39
CA GLY A 88 -10.00 4.62 5.81
C GLY A 88 -10.60 3.23 5.94
N GLY A 89 -9.91 2.35 6.65
CA GLY A 89 -10.25 0.94 6.75
C GLY A 89 -9.98 0.38 8.14
N ARG A 90 -10.83 -0.57 8.56
CA ARG A 90 -10.58 -1.39 9.74
C ARG A 90 -10.12 -2.77 9.32
N MET A 91 -9.07 -3.27 10.00
CA MET A 91 -8.65 -4.66 9.85
C MET A 91 -9.50 -5.57 10.75
N GLY A 92 -10.47 -6.25 10.15
CA GLY A 92 -11.14 -7.43 10.70
C GLY A 92 -10.90 -8.66 9.81
N PRO A 93 -11.70 -9.74 9.91
CA PRO A 93 -11.67 -10.84 8.93
C PRO A 93 -12.02 -10.39 7.49
N VAL A 94 -12.52 -9.17 7.33
CA VAL A 94 -12.76 -8.48 6.06
C VAL A 94 -12.27 -7.04 6.22
N VAL A 95 -11.63 -6.49 5.19
CA VAL A 95 -11.31 -5.04 5.12
C VAL A 95 -12.61 -4.29 4.86
N SER A 96 -13.04 -3.44 5.80
CA SER A 96 -14.20 -2.55 5.62
C SER A 96 -13.72 -1.12 5.41
N HIS A 97 -14.18 -0.45 4.37
CA HIS A 97 -13.84 0.95 4.08
C HIS A 97 -14.95 1.91 4.52
N ASP A 98 -14.58 3.07 5.05
CA ASP A 98 -15.51 4.13 5.49
C ASP A 98 -16.16 4.93 4.33
N GLY A 99 -15.68 4.70 3.10
CA GLY A 99 -16.19 5.31 1.87
C GLY A 99 -15.49 6.60 1.47
N GLN A 100 -14.57 7.15 2.29
CA GLN A 100 -13.78 8.31 1.93
C GLN A 100 -12.43 7.89 1.36
N THR A 101 -12.10 8.40 0.16
CA THR A 101 -10.76 8.31 -0.41
C THR A 101 -9.89 9.42 0.19
N TYR A 102 -8.81 9.02 0.86
CA TYR A 102 -7.82 9.92 1.44
C TYR A 102 -6.84 10.40 0.37
N PHE A 103 -6.34 9.47 -0.44
CA PHE A 103 -5.45 9.76 -1.56
C PHE A 103 -5.53 8.67 -2.63
N ARG A 104 -4.94 8.92 -3.79
CA ARG A 104 -4.82 7.96 -4.88
C ARG A 104 -3.36 7.71 -5.22
N MET A 105 -2.99 6.46 -5.41
CA MET A 105 -1.74 6.14 -6.12
C MET A 105 -2.03 5.94 -7.59
N MET A 106 -1.22 6.56 -8.44
CA MET A 106 -1.37 6.54 -9.89
C MET A 106 -0.46 5.47 -10.53
N THR A 107 -0.68 5.14 -11.81
CA THR A 107 0.17 4.19 -12.54
C THR A 107 1.63 4.61 -12.69
N ASP A 108 1.92 5.90 -12.54
CA ASP A 108 3.29 6.44 -12.56
C ASP A 108 3.95 6.50 -11.17
N GLY A 109 3.28 5.97 -10.15
CA GLY A 109 3.74 5.97 -8.77
C GLY A 109 3.46 7.26 -8.01
N SER A 110 2.87 8.29 -8.64
CA SER A 110 2.54 9.53 -7.92
C SER A 110 1.33 9.37 -7.00
N ILE A 111 1.32 10.18 -5.93
CA ILE A 111 0.18 10.32 -5.02
C ILE A 111 -0.59 11.61 -5.38
N GLY A 112 -1.93 11.53 -5.48
CA GLY A 112 -2.81 12.65 -5.79
C GLY A 112 -4.15 12.64 -5.06
#